data_AF-A0A1B8FR88-F1
#
_entry.id   AF-A0A1B8FR88-F1
#
_cell.length_a   1.000
_cell.length_b   1.000
_cell.length_c   1.000
_cell.angle_alpha   90.00
_cell.angle_beta   90.00
_cell.angle_gamma   90.00
#
_symmetry.space_group_name_H-M   'P 1'
#
loop_
_entity.id
_entity.type
_entity.pdbx_description
1 polymer ?
#
loop_
_entity_poly.entity_id
_entity_poly.type
_entity_poly.pdbx_seq_one_letter_code
_entity_poly.pdbx_strand_id
1 'polypeptide(L)'
;MRHKGLMKEKAPWTRYKDIIVMIRRAHIFYSPVRNQCYCYTKPSEYLAIAFYESGRSIAQIASDIERLVSLRNEKDRATISGLASPADFADIVAEEARQYLRSFPGNDAFRGNSQHGWFRALAGGQATNRDHLEVLYAELLYRNELTRIATRCKVFLQLRIEDAHLFDTWTWRQEQEPDKQWDRFVKIREAIHDASVFGHPAPNQGFFFEKPTEYLAIAFVKSGRPMEEVLAEIEMLAINS
;
A
#
# COMPACT_ATOMS: atom_id res chain seq x y z
N MET A 1 39.33 -18.82 40.98
CA MET A 1 38.12 -17.98 40.91
C MET A 1 37.23 -18.49 39.78
N ARG A 2 36.01 -18.93 40.09
CA ARG A 2 35.04 -19.47 39.12
C ARG A 2 34.30 -18.30 38.44
N HIS A 3 34.47 -18.11 37.14
CA HIS A 3 33.50 -17.33 36.37
C HIS A 3 32.24 -18.18 36.17
N LYS A 4 31.19 -17.82 36.90
CA LYS A 4 29.83 -18.32 36.68
C LYS A 4 29.44 -18.00 35.23
N GLY A 5 29.20 -19.04 34.45
CA GLY A 5 28.56 -18.93 33.16
C GLY A 5 27.20 -18.23 33.33
N LEU A 6 27.06 -17.07 32.70
CA LEU A 6 25.78 -16.47 32.39
C LEU A 6 25.04 -17.46 31.48
N MET A 7 24.14 -18.23 32.08
CA MET A 7 23.09 -18.94 31.38
C MET A 7 22.37 -17.91 30.51
N LYS A 8 22.59 -17.94 29.19
CA LYS A 8 21.75 -17.22 28.23
C LYS A 8 20.32 -17.70 28.45
N GLU A 9 19.48 -16.78 28.89
CA GLU A 9 18.08 -17.03 29.20
C GLU A 9 17.38 -17.60 27.96
N LYS A 10 16.82 -18.81 28.08
CA LYS A 10 16.00 -19.49 27.05
C LYS A 10 14.62 -18.82 26.85
N ALA A 11 14.35 -17.68 27.50
CA ALA A 11 13.03 -17.10 27.72
C ALA A 11 12.60 -15.84 26.90
N PRO A 12 13.45 -15.14 26.10
CA PRO A 12 13.00 -13.98 25.31
C PRO A 12 11.89 -14.34 24.31
N TRP A 13 12.01 -15.51 23.67
CA TRP A 13 11.12 -15.93 22.59
C TRP A 13 9.76 -16.43 23.06
N THR A 14 9.65 -16.93 24.29
CA THR A 14 8.38 -17.42 24.85
C THR A 14 7.41 -16.27 25.06
N ARG A 15 7.90 -15.18 25.67
CA ARG A 15 7.11 -13.98 25.91
C ARG A 15 6.59 -13.34 24.62
N TYR A 16 7.44 -13.21 23.61
CA TYR A 16 7.01 -12.72 22.29
C TYR A 16 5.95 -13.63 21.66
N LYS A 17 6.13 -14.96 21.75
CA LYS A 17 5.16 -15.94 21.25
C LYS A 17 3.80 -15.84 21.95
N ASP A 18 3.80 -15.60 23.26
CA ASP A 18 2.55 -15.43 24.02
C ASP A 18 1.83 -14.15 23.58
N ILE A 19 2.57 -13.04 23.43
CA ILE A 19 2.02 -11.75 22.99
C ILE A 19 1.43 -11.84 21.57
N ILE A 20 2.15 -12.42 20.61
CA ILE A 20 1.66 -12.53 19.23
C ILE A 20 0.44 -13.45 19.13
N VAL A 21 0.37 -14.51 19.95
CA VAL A 21 -0.82 -15.38 20.02
C VAL A 21 -2.02 -14.62 20.58
N MET A 22 -1.84 -13.78 21.61
CA MET A 22 -2.89 -12.94 22.16
C MET A 22 -3.43 -11.94 21.13
N ILE A 23 -2.55 -11.24 20.40
CA ILE A 23 -2.93 -10.29 19.36
C ILE A 23 -3.70 -10.96 18.22
N ARG A 24 -3.23 -12.13 17.75
CA ARG A 24 -3.88 -12.89 16.68
C ARG A 24 -5.26 -13.41 17.09
N ARG A 25 -5.40 -13.89 18.34
CA ARG A 25 -6.70 -14.35 18.88
C ARG A 25 -7.68 -13.21 19.10
N ALA A 26 -7.17 -12.01 19.41
CA ALA A 26 -8.01 -10.83 19.59
C ALA A 26 -8.56 -10.28 18.27
N HIS A 27 -8.10 -10.77 17.11
CA HIS A 27 -8.54 -10.31 15.79
C HIS A 27 -8.54 -8.78 15.67
N ILE A 28 -7.52 -8.12 16.23
CA ILE A 28 -7.40 -6.63 16.22
C ILE A 28 -7.28 -6.13 14.78
N PHE A 29 -6.60 -6.90 13.94
CA PHE A 29 -6.46 -6.64 12.51
C PHE A 29 -7.35 -7.63 11.75
N TYR A 30 -7.98 -7.16 10.67
CA TYR A 30 -8.83 -8.02 9.84
C TYR A 30 -8.04 -9.21 9.31
N SER A 31 -8.53 -10.42 9.56
CA SER A 31 -8.02 -11.59 8.85
C SER A 31 -8.44 -11.49 7.38
N PRO A 32 -7.57 -11.83 6.42
CA PRO A 32 -8.00 -11.92 5.03
C PRO A 32 -9.14 -12.94 4.92
N VAL A 33 -10.15 -12.61 4.12
CA VAL A 33 -11.23 -13.53 3.77
C VAL A 33 -10.59 -14.72 3.05
N ARG A 34 -11.04 -15.95 3.35
CA ARG A 34 -10.53 -17.18 2.72
C ARG A 34 -10.43 -16.98 1.20
N ASN A 35 -9.25 -17.24 0.64
CA ASN A 35 -8.83 -17.07 -0.76
C ASN A 35 -8.04 -15.78 -1.13
N GLN A 36 -7.58 -14.99 -0.16
CA GLN A 36 -6.51 -14.01 -0.37
C GLN A 36 -5.20 -14.53 0.25
N CYS A 37 -4.08 -14.36 -0.46
CA CYS A 37 -2.74 -14.80 -0.07
C CYS A 37 -2.33 -14.37 1.35
N TYR A 38 -1.31 -15.06 1.89
CA TYR A 38 -0.78 -15.03 3.26
C TYR A 38 -1.13 -13.80 4.11
N CYS A 39 -1.63 -14.05 5.32
CA CYS A 39 -1.97 -13.04 6.32
C CYS A 39 -0.97 -11.87 6.33
N TYR A 40 -1.43 -10.64 6.11
CA TYR A 40 -0.61 -9.45 6.32
C TYR A 40 -0.30 -9.31 7.82
N THR A 41 0.77 -9.97 8.28
CA THR A 41 1.11 -10.09 9.70
C THR A 41 1.86 -8.89 10.25
N LYS A 42 2.39 -8.01 9.37
CA LYS A 42 3.22 -6.84 9.75
C LYS A 42 2.60 -6.00 10.88
N PRO A 43 1.29 -5.66 10.90
CA PRO A 43 0.70 -4.89 12.00
C PRO A 43 0.64 -5.66 13.33
N SER A 44 0.37 -6.98 13.26
CA SER A 44 0.34 -7.83 14.45
C SER A 44 1.74 -8.01 15.05
N GLU A 45 2.76 -8.13 14.19
CA GLU A 45 4.16 -8.26 14.58
C GLU A 45 4.69 -6.94 15.17
N TYR A 46 4.39 -5.80 14.55
CA TYR A 46 4.77 -4.49 15.08
C TYR A 46 4.17 -4.25 16.47
N LEU A 47 2.88 -4.55 16.65
CA LEU A 47 2.22 -4.43 17.95
C LEU A 47 2.81 -5.40 18.99
N ALA A 48 3.17 -6.61 18.58
CA ALA A 48 3.81 -7.59 19.45
C ALA A 48 5.19 -7.13 19.92
N ILE A 49 5.99 -6.54 19.03
CA ILE A 49 7.30 -5.96 19.35
C ILE A 49 7.13 -4.78 20.31
N ALA A 50 6.18 -3.87 20.03
CA ALA A 50 5.91 -2.73 20.90
C ALA A 50 5.52 -3.17 22.33
N PHE A 51 4.66 -4.17 22.48
CA PHE A 51 4.31 -4.72 23.81
C PHE A 51 5.44 -5.52 24.46
N TYR A 52 6.28 -6.17 23.66
CA TYR A 52 7.45 -6.88 24.17
C TYR A 52 8.45 -5.91 24.79
N GLU A 53 8.71 -4.77 24.13
CA GLU A 53 9.68 -3.75 24.53
C GLU A 53 9.16 -2.78 25.61
N SER A 54 7.84 -2.67 25.80
CA SER A 54 7.26 -1.68 26.72
C SER A 54 7.45 -1.96 28.21
N GLY A 55 8.06 -3.09 28.59
CA GLY A 55 8.24 -3.50 29.99
C GLY A 55 6.94 -3.81 30.76
N ARG A 56 5.78 -3.86 30.09
CA ARG A 56 4.46 -4.11 30.69
C ARG A 56 4.31 -5.59 31.09
N SER A 57 3.56 -5.93 32.13
CA SER A 57 3.26 -7.34 32.45
C SER A 57 2.32 -7.98 31.42
N ILE A 58 2.26 -9.31 31.33
CA ILE A 58 1.32 -10.01 30.42
C ILE A 58 -0.14 -9.63 30.73
N ALA A 59 -0.49 -9.43 32.00
CA ALA A 59 -1.83 -8.99 32.40
C ALA A 59 -2.14 -7.56 31.91
N GLN A 60 -1.16 -6.64 31.96
CA GLN A 60 -1.31 -5.29 31.42
C GLN A 60 -1.48 -5.32 29.89
N ILE A 61 -0.69 -6.15 29.20
CA ILE A 61 -0.79 -6.34 27.75
C ILE A 61 -2.16 -6.93 27.35
N ALA A 62 -2.67 -7.90 28.12
CA ALA A 62 -4.01 -8.45 27.90
C ALA A 62 -5.09 -7.36 28.00
N SER A 63 -5.03 -6.54 29.05
CA SER A 63 -5.98 -5.42 29.25
C SER A 63 -5.87 -4.36 28.14
N ASP A 64 -4.65 -4.05 27.69
CA ASP A 64 -4.45 -3.12 26.57
C ASP A 64 -4.99 -3.69 25.26
N ILE A 65 -4.83 -4.99 25.02
CA ILE A 65 -5.43 -5.69 23.87
C ILE A 65 -6.97 -5.63 23.93
N GLU A 66 -7.58 -5.85 25.09
CA GLU A 66 -9.03 -5.70 25.25
C GLU A 66 -9.51 -4.27 24.98
N ARG A 67 -8.73 -3.27 25.41
CA ARG A 67 -9.01 -1.86 25.07
C ARG A 67 -8.90 -1.60 23.58
N LEU A 68 -7.90 -2.15 22.90
CA LEU A 68 -7.75 -2.05 21.44
C LEU A 68 -8.90 -2.75 20.70
N VAL A 69 -9.36 -3.90 21.19
CA VAL A 69 -10.57 -4.58 20.68
C VAL A 69 -11.81 -3.74 20.90
N SER A 70 -11.93 -3.08 22.06
CA SER A 70 -13.06 -2.21 22.39
C SER A 70 -13.06 -0.96 21.49
N LEU A 71 -11.90 -0.33 21.29
CA LEU A 71 -11.71 0.77 20.35
C LEU A 71 -12.01 0.36 18.91
N ARG A 72 -11.60 -0.85 18.50
CA ARG A 72 -11.97 -1.41 17.20
C ARG A 72 -13.48 -1.59 17.09
N ASN A 73 -14.12 -2.17 18.10
CA ASN A 73 -15.56 -2.41 18.11
C ASN A 73 -16.36 -1.10 18.18
N GLU A 74 -15.86 -0.07 18.86
CA GLU A 74 -16.41 1.27 18.88
C GLU A 74 -16.24 1.95 17.53
N LYS A 75 -15.09 1.78 16.88
CA LYS A 75 -14.87 2.23 15.50
C LYS A 75 -15.77 1.48 14.53
N ASP A 76 -15.92 0.16 14.63
CA ASP A 76 -16.82 -0.64 13.81
C ASP A 76 -18.28 -0.25 14.08
N ARG A 77 -18.67 0.03 15.33
CA ARG A 77 -20.03 0.50 15.68
C ARG A 77 -20.27 1.96 15.23
N ALA A 78 -19.26 2.82 15.26
CA ALA A 78 -19.28 4.16 14.68
C ALA A 78 -19.16 4.14 13.14
N THR A 79 -18.63 3.07 12.54
CA THR A 79 -18.57 2.87 11.08
C THR A 79 -19.86 2.20 10.57
N ILE A 80 -20.55 1.43 11.42
CA ILE A 80 -21.84 0.77 11.12
C ILE A 80 -23.05 1.68 11.47
N SER A 81 -22.94 2.59 12.44
CA SER A 81 -23.97 3.60 12.76
C SER A 81 -23.61 5.03 12.38
N GLY A 82 -22.39 5.29 11.94
CA GLY A 82 -21.91 6.62 11.52
C GLY A 82 -21.37 6.63 10.10
N LEU A 83 -21.89 5.75 9.22
CA LEU A 83 -21.96 6.14 7.82
C LEU A 83 -22.86 7.38 7.78
N ALA A 84 -22.24 8.55 7.64
CA ALA A 84 -22.47 9.39 6.48
C ALA A 84 -23.72 8.92 5.71
N SER A 85 -24.76 9.76 5.68
CA SER A 85 -25.90 9.52 4.80
C SER A 85 -25.40 9.08 3.41
N PRO A 86 -26.19 8.34 2.61
CA PRO A 86 -25.77 7.97 1.26
C PRO A 86 -25.21 9.16 0.43
N ALA A 87 -25.65 10.39 0.74
CA ALA A 87 -25.08 11.63 0.22
C ALA A 87 -23.65 11.91 0.73
N ASP A 88 -23.42 11.83 2.04
CA ASP A 88 -22.10 12.05 2.65
C ASP A 88 -21.04 11.02 2.17
N PHE A 89 -21.42 9.77 1.88
CA PHE A 89 -20.48 8.79 1.29
C PHE A 89 -20.16 9.13 -0.17
N ALA A 90 -21.16 9.51 -0.96
CA ALA A 90 -20.95 9.94 -2.34
C ALA A 90 -20.04 11.17 -2.41
N ASP A 91 -20.16 12.10 -1.46
CA ASP A 91 -19.32 13.30 -1.37
C ASP A 91 -17.86 12.95 -1.06
N ILE A 92 -17.60 11.99 -0.17
CA ILE A 92 -16.26 11.48 0.11
C ILE A 92 -15.64 10.87 -1.15
N VAL A 93 -16.38 9.99 -1.83
CA VAL A 93 -15.89 9.33 -3.05
C VAL A 93 -15.65 10.36 -4.17
N ALA A 94 -16.50 11.38 -4.27
CA ALA A 94 -16.34 12.47 -5.22
C ALA A 94 -15.06 13.29 -4.93
N GLU A 95 -14.74 13.56 -3.68
CA GLU A 95 -13.52 14.29 -3.32
C GLU A 95 -12.25 13.47 -3.59
N GLU A 96 -12.27 12.17 -3.27
CA GLU A 96 -11.17 11.26 -3.60
C GLU A 96 -10.95 11.17 -5.12
N ALA A 97 -12.04 11.13 -5.90
CA ALA A 97 -11.98 11.18 -7.35
C ALA A 97 -11.35 12.49 -7.85
N ARG A 98 -11.70 13.65 -7.26
CA ARG A 98 -11.08 14.94 -7.61
C ARG A 98 -9.58 14.95 -7.32
N GLN A 99 -9.16 14.43 -6.17
CA GLN A 99 -7.74 14.35 -5.81
C GLN A 99 -6.98 13.46 -6.78
N TYR A 100 -7.52 12.27 -7.08
CA TYR A 100 -6.94 11.35 -8.06
C TYR A 100 -6.79 12.01 -9.44
N LEU A 101 -7.83 12.68 -9.93
CA LEU A 101 -7.82 13.36 -11.24
C LEU A 101 -6.83 14.53 -11.30
N ARG A 102 -6.50 15.16 -10.17
CA ARG A 102 -5.43 16.18 -10.08
C ARG A 102 -4.02 15.60 -10.14
N SER A 103 -3.87 14.28 -10.00
CA SER A 103 -2.58 13.61 -9.86
C SER A 103 -2.12 12.89 -11.14
N PHE A 104 -1.78 13.63 -12.21
CA PHE A 104 -1.33 13.12 -13.55
C PHE A 104 -1.35 11.59 -13.72
N PRO A 105 -2.51 10.92 -13.80
CA PRO A 105 -2.59 9.50 -13.48
C PRO A 105 -2.04 8.57 -14.58
N GLY A 106 -1.28 9.08 -15.55
CA GLY A 106 -0.70 8.34 -16.66
C GLY A 106 -1.66 8.16 -17.83
N ASN A 107 -1.43 7.13 -18.65
CA ASN A 107 -2.16 6.82 -19.90
C ASN A 107 -3.67 6.50 -19.72
N ASP A 108 -4.22 6.64 -18.52
CA ASP A 108 -5.66 6.52 -18.26
C ASP A 108 -6.49 7.67 -18.84
N ALA A 109 -5.84 8.66 -19.48
CA ALA A 109 -6.49 9.65 -20.33
C ALA A 109 -6.90 9.09 -21.72
N PHE A 110 -6.43 7.90 -22.12
CA PHE A 110 -6.83 7.26 -23.38
C PHE A 110 -8.28 6.78 -23.29
N ARG A 111 -9.06 7.02 -24.36
CA ARG A 111 -10.53 6.87 -24.44
C ARG A 111 -11.11 5.47 -24.13
N GLY A 112 -10.29 4.49 -23.77
CA GLY A 112 -10.69 3.11 -23.48
C GLY A 112 -10.79 2.75 -21.98
N ASN A 113 -10.32 3.58 -21.05
CA ASN A 113 -10.43 3.31 -19.61
C ASN A 113 -11.79 3.79 -19.08
N SER A 114 -12.76 2.89 -19.00
CA SER A 114 -14.13 3.22 -18.55
C SER A 114 -14.17 3.71 -17.10
N GLN A 115 -13.23 3.29 -16.26
CA GLN A 115 -13.12 3.69 -14.85
C GLN A 115 -12.78 5.18 -14.70
N HIS A 116 -11.92 5.69 -15.57
CA HIS A 116 -11.57 7.11 -15.55
C HIS A 116 -12.77 7.99 -15.95
N GLY A 117 -13.65 7.49 -16.82
CA GLY A 117 -14.95 8.11 -17.09
C GLY A 117 -15.82 8.20 -15.85
N TRP A 118 -15.89 7.13 -15.06
CA TRP A 118 -16.62 7.11 -13.79
C TRP A 118 -16.02 8.07 -12.75
N PHE A 119 -14.70 8.16 -12.62
CA PHE A 119 -14.09 9.13 -11.70
C PHE A 119 -14.38 10.58 -12.09
N ARG A 120 -14.41 10.91 -13.39
CA ARG A 120 -14.84 12.24 -13.85
C ARG A 120 -16.30 12.52 -13.52
N ALA A 121 -17.17 11.53 -13.71
CA ALA A 121 -18.59 11.63 -13.36
C ALA A 121 -18.76 11.90 -11.85
N LEU A 122 -18.10 11.11 -11.01
CA LEU A 122 -18.10 11.27 -9.55
C LEU A 122 -17.55 12.63 -9.11
N ALA A 123 -16.42 13.06 -9.66
CA ALA A 123 -15.83 14.37 -9.36
C ALA A 123 -16.77 15.54 -9.72
N GLY A 124 -17.58 15.36 -10.77
CA GLY A 124 -18.65 16.28 -11.19
C GLY A 124 -19.96 16.16 -10.40
N GLY A 125 -20.01 15.32 -9.36
CA GLY A 125 -21.17 15.14 -8.48
C GLY A 125 -22.22 14.16 -9.00
N GLN A 126 -21.92 13.38 -10.05
CA GLN A 126 -22.83 12.33 -10.51
C GLN A 126 -22.70 11.10 -9.62
N ALA A 127 -23.80 10.71 -8.98
CA ALA A 127 -23.85 9.51 -8.15
C ALA A 127 -24.26 8.28 -8.99
N THR A 128 -23.72 7.13 -8.60
CA THR A 128 -24.20 5.79 -9.04
C THR A 128 -24.83 5.08 -7.84
N ASN A 129 -25.34 3.87 -8.03
CA ASN A 129 -25.80 3.06 -6.90
C ASN A 129 -24.66 2.78 -5.90
N ARG A 130 -25.03 2.44 -4.66
CA ARG A 130 -24.10 2.28 -3.53
C ARG A 130 -23.05 1.19 -3.78
N ASP A 131 -23.45 0.03 -4.28
CA ASP A 131 -22.53 -1.09 -4.53
C ASP A 131 -21.44 -0.69 -5.53
N HIS A 132 -21.81 0.05 -6.56
CA HIS A 132 -20.87 0.56 -7.56
C HIS A 132 -19.98 1.67 -6.99
N LEU A 133 -20.52 2.56 -6.12
CA LEU A 133 -19.72 3.55 -5.40
C LEU A 133 -18.65 2.89 -4.51
N GLU A 134 -18.99 1.79 -3.82
CA GLU A 134 -18.04 1.06 -2.97
C GLU A 134 -16.90 0.44 -3.79
N VAL A 135 -17.19 -0.08 -4.99
CA VAL A 135 -16.15 -0.58 -5.92
C VAL A 135 -15.24 0.55 -6.39
N LEU A 136 -15.83 1.67 -6.87
CA LEU A 136 -15.06 2.82 -7.35
C LEU A 136 -14.19 3.44 -6.25
N TYR A 137 -14.69 3.45 -5.02
CA TYR A 137 -13.94 3.92 -3.86
C TYR A 137 -12.75 3.01 -3.54
N ALA A 138 -12.93 1.69 -3.52
CA ALA A 138 -11.85 0.74 -3.30
C ALA A 138 -10.75 0.87 -4.37
N GLU A 139 -11.14 1.11 -5.62
CA GLU A 139 -10.22 1.35 -6.73
C GLU A 139 -9.46 2.68 -6.58
N LEU A 140 -10.13 3.77 -6.18
CA LEU A 140 -9.47 5.06 -5.91
C LEU A 140 -8.43 4.93 -4.78
N LEU A 141 -8.80 4.27 -3.68
CA LEU A 141 -7.87 4.02 -2.58
C LEU A 141 -6.64 3.22 -3.03
N TYR A 142 -6.85 2.17 -3.82
CA TYR A 142 -5.78 1.37 -4.39
C TYR A 142 -4.83 2.22 -5.25
N ARG A 143 -5.36 2.97 -6.22
CA ARG A 143 -4.57 3.79 -7.15
C ARG A 143 -3.81 4.92 -6.43
N ASN A 144 -4.46 5.60 -5.48
CA ASN A 144 -3.84 6.64 -4.66
C ASN A 144 -2.72 6.07 -3.77
N GLU A 145 -2.95 4.92 -3.13
CA GLU A 145 -1.95 4.30 -2.28
C GLU A 145 -0.72 3.85 -3.08
N LEU A 146 -0.90 3.20 -4.24
CA LEU A 146 0.26 2.81 -5.05
C LEU A 146 1.07 3.99 -5.55
N THR A 147 0.41 5.10 -5.91
CA THR A 147 1.12 6.35 -6.29
C THR A 147 1.96 6.87 -5.12
N ARG A 148 1.42 6.85 -3.91
CA ARG A 148 2.15 7.22 -2.69
C ARG A 148 3.32 6.28 -2.39
N ILE A 149 3.14 4.97 -2.59
CA ILE A 149 4.21 3.99 -2.43
C ILE A 149 5.32 4.24 -3.45
N ALA A 150 5.00 4.55 -4.71
CA ALA A 150 6.00 4.89 -5.72
C ALA A 150 6.84 6.12 -5.32
N THR A 151 6.21 7.17 -4.77
CA THR A 151 6.93 8.30 -4.16
C THR A 151 7.82 7.85 -3.01
N ARG A 152 7.40 6.90 -2.16
CA ARG A 152 8.25 6.39 -1.08
C ARG A 152 9.45 5.60 -1.60
N CYS A 153 9.27 4.78 -2.63
CA CYS A 153 10.35 4.04 -3.27
C CYS A 153 11.43 4.98 -3.81
N LYS A 154 11.06 6.05 -4.53
CA LYS A 154 12.06 7.01 -5.04
C LYS A 154 12.82 7.73 -3.92
N VAL A 155 12.17 7.99 -2.77
CA VAL A 155 12.81 8.63 -1.62
C VAL A 155 13.77 7.65 -0.94
N PHE A 156 13.33 6.42 -0.71
CA PHE A 156 14.15 5.36 -0.12
C PHE A 156 15.41 5.09 -0.95
N LEU A 157 15.26 5.00 -2.26
CA LEU A 157 16.37 4.79 -3.21
C LEU A 157 17.12 6.09 -3.58
N GLN A 158 16.69 7.25 -3.05
CA GLN A 158 17.28 8.56 -3.33
C GLN A 158 17.33 8.93 -4.83
N LEU A 159 16.32 8.50 -5.59
CA LEU A 159 16.17 8.81 -7.01
C LEU A 159 15.67 10.26 -7.18
N ARG A 160 16.37 11.03 -8.03
CA ARG A 160 16.09 12.45 -8.27
C ARG A 160 15.03 12.62 -9.37
N ILE A 161 13.77 12.52 -8.98
CA ILE A 161 12.59 12.77 -9.81
C ILE A 161 11.50 13.42 -8.94
N GLU A 162 10.58 14.15 -9.57
CA GLU A 162 9.42 14.79 -8.93
C GLU A 162 8.53 13.76 -8.22
N ASP A 163 7.59 14.21 -7.37
CA ASP A 163 6.61 13.33 -6.74
C ASP A 163 5.78 12.57 -7.78
N ALA A 164 5.44 11.29 -7.54
CA ALA A 164 4.68 10.47 -8.46
C ALA A 164 3.28 11.05 -8.78
N HIS A 165 2.66 11.79 -7.86
CA HIS A 165 1.39 12.47 -8.12
C HIS A 165 1.54 13.64 -9.10
N LEU A 166 2.72 14.25 -9.14
CA LEU A 166 3.02 15.42 -9.97
C LEU A 166 3.72 15.06 -11.28
N PHE A 167 4.10 13.79 -11.45
CA PHE A 167 4.85 13.34 -12.60
C PHE A 167 3.95 12.72 -13.67
N ASP A 168 4.04 13.23 -14.89
CA ASP A 168 3.33 12.72 -16.05
C ASP A 168 4.18 11.64 -16.77
N THR A 169 3.94 10.37 -16.39
CA THR A 169 4.63 9.22 -17.00
C THR A 169 4.29 9.08 -18.48
N TRP A 170 3.10 9.51 -18.90
CA TRP A 170 2.63 9.38 -20.27
C TRP A 170 3.36 10.35 -21.19
N THR A 171 3.39 11.64 -20.84
CA THR A 171 4.11 12.64 -21.63
C THR A 171 5.58 12.27 -21.74
N TRP A 172 6.21 11.82 -20.65
CA TRP A 172 7.59 11.34 -20.71
C TRP A 172 7.76 10.19 -21.72
N ARG A 173 6.88 9.18 -21.71
CA ARG A 173 6.96 8.05 -22.65
C ARG A 173 6.87 8.50 -24.11
N GLN A 174 5.95 9.42 -24.42
CA GLN A 174 5.77 9.96 -25.77
C GLN A 174 7.01 10.69 -26.28
N GLU A 175 7.76 11.35 -25.39
CA GLU A 175 9.00 12.05 -25.74
C GLU A 175 10.19 11.11 -26.00
N GLN A 176 10.15 9.84 -25.58
CA GLN A 176 11.28 8.92 -25.64
C GLN A 176 11.24 7.91 -26.80
N GLU A 177 10.14 7.74 -27.54
CA GLU A 177 10.13 6.85 -28.70
C GLU A 177 10.86 7.53 -29.90
N PRO A 178 11.98 7.01 -30.46
CA PRO A 178 12.62 5.70 -30.33
C PRO A 178 14.09 5.78 -29.84
N ASP A 179 14.36 6.49 -28.73
CA ASP A 179 15.71 6.67 -28.19
C ASP A 179 16.20 5.43 -27.40
N LYS A 180 17.52 5.33 -27.18
CA LYS A 180 18.17 4.27 -26.36
C LYS A 180 17.62 4.18 -24.94
N GLN A 181 16.98 5.25 -24.44
CA GLN A 181 16.31 5.25 -23.14
C GLN A 181 15.06 4.36 -23.14
N TRP A 182 14.43 4.14 -24.29
CA TRP A 182 13.23 3.32 -24.41
C TRP A 182 13.48 1.85 -24.10
N ASP A 183 14.51 1.24 -24.72
CA ASP A 183 14.86 -0.16 -24.46
C ASP A 183 15.23 -0.39 -22.99
N ARG A 184 15.93 0.58 -22.39
CA ARG A 184 16.27 0.53 -20.97
C ARG A 184 15.01 0.64 -20.10
N PHE A 185 14.13 1.58 -20.42
CA PHE A 185 12.85 1.75 -19.73
C PHE A 185 12.01 0.46 -19.76
N VAL A 186 11.85 -0.17 -20.93
CA VAL A 186 11.05 -1.39 -21.09
C VAL A 186 11.59 -2.51 -20.19
N LYS A 187 12.90 -2.76 -20.21
CA LYS A 187 13.53 -3.80 -19.38
C LYS A 187 13.36 -3.55 -17.88
N ILE A 188 13.53 -2.31 -17.44
CA ILE A 188 13.36 -1.95 -16.02
C ILE A 188 11.89 -2.08 -15.61
N ARG A 189 10.96 -1.62 -16.46
CA ARG A 189 9.51 -1.73 -16.20
C ARG A 189 9.08 -3.19 -16.06
N GLU A 190 9.55 -4.06 -16.94
CA GLU A 190 9.32 -5.51 -16.87
C GLU A 190 9.88 -6.10 -15.58
N ALA A 191 11.12 -5.77 -15.22
CA ALA A 191 11.73 -6.26 -13.99
C ALA A 191 10.95 -5.84 -12.72
N ILE A 192 10.47 -4.59 -12.65
CA ILE A 192 9.63 -4.12 -11.53
C ILE A 192 8.30 -4.87 -11.48
N HIS A 193 7.68 -5.10 -12.63
CA HIS A 193 6.43 -5.84 -12.73
C HIS A 193 6.60 -7.29 -12.29
N ASP A 194 7.61 -7.98 -12.80
CA ASP A 194 7.87 -9.40 -12.50
C ASP A 194 8.26 -9.61 -11.04
N ALA A 195 8.99 -8.67 -10.46
CA ALA A 195 9.29 -8.65 -9.02
C ALA A 195 8.07 -8.28 -8.16
N SER A 196 6.92 -7.94 -8.76
CA SER A 196 5.68 -7.59 -8.06
C SER A 196 5.86 -6.49 -7.01
N VAL A 197 6.71 -5.49 -7.28
CA VAL A 197 7.05 -4.41 -6.33
C VAL A 197 5.81 -3.67 -5.79
N PHE A 198 4.78 -3.54 -6.62
CA PHE A 198 3.51 -2.88 -6.27
C PHE A 198 2.35 -3.87 -6.05
N GLY A 199 2.64 -5.17 -6.08
CA GLY A 199 1.65 -6.23 -6.00
C GLY A 199 0.64 -6.24 -7.16
N HIS A 200 -0.38 -7.08 -7.02
CA HIS A 200 -1.52 -7.14 -7.94
C HIS A 200 -2.78 -6.63 -7.24
N PRO A 201 -3.72 -6.01 -7.96
CA PRO A 201 -4.98 -5.59 -7.39
C PRO A 201 -5.76 -6.78 -6.84
N ALA A 202 -6.42 -6.59 -5.70
CA ALA A 202 -7.45 -7.50 -5.23
C ALA A 202 -8.67 -7.48 -6.18
N PRO A 203 -9.56 -8.49 -6.15
CA PRO A 203 -10.69 -8.57 -7.07
C PRO A 203 -11.61 -7.33 -7.10
N ASN A 204 -11.69 -6.58 -6.00
CA ASN A 204 -12.48 -5.37 -5.87
C ASN A 204 -11.71 -4.06 -6.12
N GLN A 205 -10.42 -4.13 -6.47
CA GLN A 205 -9.55 -2.97 -6.71
C GLN A 205 -9.39 -2.64 -8.19
N GLY A 206 -10.17 -3.29 -9.06
CA GLY A 206 -10.16 -3.04 -10.50
C GLY A 206 -8.96 -3.66 -11.21
N PHE A 207 -8.55 -3.03 -12.31
CA PHE A 207 -7.41 -3.48 -13.12
C PHE A 207 -6.07 -3.04 -12.53
N PHE A 208 -5.01 -3.69 -12.99
CA PHE A 208 -3.65 -3.32 -12.62
C PHE A 208 -3.38 -1.85 -13.00
N PHE A 209 -2.87 -1.08 -12.04
CA PHE A 209 -2.58 0.32 -12.25
C PHE A 209 -1.10 0.48 -12.62
N GLU A 210 -0.81 0.81 -13.87
CA GLU A 210 0.56 0.78 -14.42
C GLU A 210 1.46 1.94 -13.97
N LYS A 211 0.87 3.11 -13.69
CA LYS A 211 1.63 4.35 -13.40
C LYS A 211 2.74 4.18 -12.35
N PRO A 212 2.54 3.52 -11.19
CA PRO A 212 3.60 3.32 -10.18
C PRO A 212 4.83 2.60 -10.75
N THR A 213 4.60 1.54 -11.54
CA THR A 213 5.64 0.77 -12.24
C THR A 213 6.36 1.64 -13.25
N GLU A 214 5.61 2.36 -14.09
CA GLU A 214 6.19 3.27 -15.09
C GLU A 214 7.03 4.36 -14.44
N TYR A 215 6.50 5.01 -13.42
CA TYR A 215 7.17 6.09 -12.70
C TYR A 215 8.50 5.63 -12.12
N LEU A 216 8.52 4.48 -11.44
CA LEU A 216 9.75 3.96 -10.84
C LEU A 216 10.76 3.54 -11.91
N ALA A 217 10.30 2.95 -13.03
CA ALA A 217 11.16 2.65 -14.17
C ALA A 217 11.81 3.93 -14.74
N ILE A 218 11.02 5.00 -14.92
CA ILE A 218 11.52 6.30 -15.39
C ILE A 218 12.54 6.88 -14.40
N ALA A 219 12.29 6.75 -13.09
CA ALA A 219 13.20 7.22 -12.06
C ALA A 219 14.57 6.52 -12.15
N PHE A 220 14.60 5.21 -12.42
CA PHE A 220 15.83 4.45 -12.65
C PHE A 220 16.50 4.75 -13.99
N VAL A 221 15.74 5.07 -15.03
CA VAL A 221 16.32 5.55 -16.30
C VAL A 221 17.02 6.89 -16.07
N LYS A 222 16.34 7.85 -15.44
CA LYS A 222 16.86 9.19 -15.13
C LYS A 222 18.06 9.18 -14.18
N SER A 223 18.18 8.18 -13.30
CA SER A 223 19.31 8.09 -12.38
C SER A 223 20.63 7.70 -13.06
N GLY A 224 20.57 7.10 -14.25
CA GLY A 224 21.75 6.65 -14.99
C GLY A 224 22.52 5.51 -14.31
N ARG A 225 21.95 4.86 -13.29
CA ARG A 225 22.60 3.75 -12.57
C ARG A 225 22.89 2.56 -13.50
N PRO A 226 23.94 1.75 -13.28
CA PRO A 226 24.14 0.49 -14.00
C PRO A 226 22.93 -0.46 -13.87
N MET A 227 22.72 -1.34 -14.85
CA MET A 227 21.53 -2.23 -14.85
C MET A 227 21.57 -3.22 -13.67
N GLU A 228 22.77 -3.68 -13.31
CA GLU A 228 22.99 -4.60 -12.20
C GLU A 228 22.56 -3.98 -10.86
N GLU A 229 22.87 -2.71 -10.66
CA GLU A 229 22.45 -1.95 -9.47
C GLU A 229 20.93 -1.78 -9.45
N VAL A 230 20.33 -1.42 -10.58
CA VAL A 230 18.86 -1.28 -10.70
C VAL A 230 18.14 -2.58 -10.36
N LEU A 231 18.60 -3.72 -10.87
CA LEU A 231 18.00 -5.02 -10.60
C LEU A 231 18.10 -5.41 -9.11
N ALA A 232 19.24 -5.17 -8.48
CA ALA A 232 19.42 -5.43 -7.04
C ALA A 232 18.51 -4.55 -6.18
N GLU A 233 18.32 -3.28 -6.56
CA GLU A 233 17.40 -2.37 -5.85
C GLU A 233 15.93 -2.77 -6.05
N ILE A 234 15.55 -3.27 -7.23
CA ILE A 234 14.20 -3.81 -7.47
C ILE A 234 13.94 -5.04 -6.59
N GLU A 235 14.89 -5.97 -6.51
CA GLU A 235 14.79 -7.15 -5.64
C GLU A 235 14.65 -6.74 -4.16
N MET A 236 15.43 -5.75 -3.72
CA MET A 236 15.33 -5.21 -2.37
C MET A 236 13.94 -4.62 -2.08
N LEU A 237 13.34 -3.92 -3.04
CA LEU A 237 11.99 -3.40 -2.89
C LEU A 237 10.95 -4.52 -2.77
N ALA A 238 11.07 -5.57 -3.59
CA ALA A 238 10.15 -6.72 -3.58
C ALA A 238 10.16 -7.52 -2.26
N ILE A 239 11.31 -7.60 -1.58
CA ILE A 239 11.43 -8.29 -0.28
C ILE A 239 10.76 -7.46 0.85
N ASN A 240 10.68 -6.14 0.69
CA ASN A 240 10.19 -5.23 1.73
C ASN A 240 8.73 -4.79 1.53
N SER A 241 8.15 -4.99 0.33
CA SER A 241 6.70 -4.88 0.04
C SER A 241 5.90 -5.94 0.79
#